data_AF-A0A5S9MFV9-F1
#
_entry.id   AF-A0A5S9MFV9-F1
#
_cell.length_a   1.000
_cell.length_b   1.000
_cell.length_c   1.000
_cell.angle_alpha   90.00
_cell.angle_beta   90.00
_cell.angle_gamma   90.00
#
_symmetry.space_group_name_H-M   'P 1'
#
loop_
_entity.id
_entity.type
_entity.pdbx_description
1 polymer ?
#
loop_
_entity_poly.entity_id
_entity_poly.type
_entity_poly.pdbx_seq_one_letter_code
_entity_poly.pdbx_strand_id
1 'polypeptide(L)' 'MIGQSQTGTGKTHAYLLPLIHSIDPSKEQVQVVITAPTRELANQIFKEAQTILKNASPEEEIKAKSFTLAERTSRNQFKS' A
#
# COMPACT_ATOMS: atom_id res chain seq x y z
N MET A 1 -0.65 -15.75 5.43
CA MET A 1 -0.81 -15.23 6.81
C MET A 1 -1.97 -14.25 6.80
N ILE A 2 -3.01 -14.44 7.61
CA ILE A 2 -4.12 -13.48 7.75
C ILE A 2 -3.83 -12.65 9.00
N GLY A 3 -3.28 -11.45 8.82
CA GLY A 3 -3.02 -10.51 9.91
C GLY A 3 -4.26 -9.66 10.20
N GLN A 4 -4.99 -9.96 11.26
CA GLN A 4 -6.04 -9.07 11.76
C GLN A 4 -5.43 -8.08 12.76
N SER A 5 -5.44 -6.79 12.41
CA SER A 5 -5.00 -5.71 13.30
C SER A 5 -6.17 -4.79 13.62
N GLN A 6 -6.67 -4.84 14.85
CA GLN A 6 -7.58 -3.80 15.36
C GLN A 6 -6.81 -2.49 15.57
N THR A 7 -7.43 -1.39 15.18
CA THR A 7 -6.88 -0.05 15.04
C THR A 7 -6.15 0.44 16.30
N GLY A 8 -4.87 0.78 16.12
CA GLY A 8 -4.03 1.47 17.09
C GLY A 8 -2.71 1.83 16.42
N THR A 9 -2.32 3.10 16.48
CA THR A 9 -1.25 3.79 15.71
C THR A 9 0.13 3.13 15.69
N GLY A 10 0.41 2.17 16.58
CA GLY A 10 1.68 1.42 16.61
C GLY A 10 1.69 0.07 15.86
N LYS A 11 0.55 -0.42 15.38
CA LYS A 11 0.43 -1.76 14.76
C LYS A 11 0.56 -1.76 13.23
N THR A 12 0.20 -0.67 12.54
CA THR A 12 0.27 -0.58 11.07
C THR A 12 1.68 -0.81 10.54
N HIS A 13 2.70 -0.22 11.18
CA HIS A 13 4.11 -0.44 10.86
C HIS A 13 4.55 -1.90 11.03
N ALA A 14 4.09 -2.55 12.11
CA ALA A 14 4.53 -3.89 12.49
C ALA A 14 4.11 -4.97 11.49
N TYR A 15 3.00 -4.80 10.78
CA TYR A 15 2.59 -5.73 9.71
C TYR A 15 3.11 -5.31 8.33
N LEU A 16 3.28 -4.01 8.06
CA LEU A 16 3.73 -3.53 6.74
C LEU A 16 5.20 -3.83 6.47
N LEU A 17 6.09 -3.63 7.45
CA LEU A 17 7.52 -3.82 7.25
C LEU A 17 7.89 -5.26 6.80
N PRO A 18 7.44 -6.34 7.47
CA PRO A 18 7.75 -7.69 7.00
C PRO A 18 7.08 -8.02 5.65
N LEU A 19 5.91 -7.46 5.36
CA LEU A 19 5.25 -7.64 4.05
C LEU A 19 6.08 -7.01 2.93
N ILE A 20 6.54 -5.77 3.14
CA ILE A 20 7.37 -5.05 2.17
C ILE A 20 8.71 -5.76 1.98
N HIS A 21 9.35 -6.21 3.07
CA HIS A 21 10.64 -6.92 2.99
C HIS A 21 10.53 -8.29 2.30
N SER A 22 9.33 -8.86 2.20
CA SER A 22 9.08 -10.11 1.47
C SER A 22 8.85 -9.92 -0.04
N ILE A 23 8.78 -8.68 -0.52
CA ILE A 23 8.60 -8.38 -1.95
C ILE A 23 9.92 -8.64 -2.69
N ASP A 24 9.82 -9.35 -3.80
CA ASP A 24 10.94 -9.59 -4.71
C ASP A 24 10.94 -8.52 -5.83
N PRO A 25 11.81 -7.50 -5.79
CA PRO A 25 11.79 -6.41 -6.76
C PRO A 25 12.17 -6.85 -8.18
N SER A 26 12.72 -8.06 -8.37
CA SER A 26 13.03 -8.60 -9.70
C SER A 26 11.80 -9.05 -10.49
N LYS A 27 10.64 -9.17 -9.81
CA LYS A 27 9.39 -9.65 -10.40
C LYS A 27 8.39 -8.50 -10.57
N GLU A 28 8.16 -8.09 -11.83
CA GLU A 28 7.17 -7.07 -12.20
C GLU A 28 5.71 -7.58 -12.16
N GLN A 29 5.25 -7.98 -10.98
CA GLN A 29 3.88 -8.42 -10.75
C GLN A 29 3.35 -7.96 -9.39
N VAL A 30 2.03 -8.01 -9.21
CA VAL A 30 1.41 -7.73 -7.92
C VAL A 30 1.74 -8.87 -6.95
N GLN A 31 2.53 -8.58 -5.92
CA GLN A 31 2.95 -9.57 -4.92
C GLN A 31 2.19 -9.45 -3.59
N VAL A 32 1.62 -8.28 -3.30
CA VAL A 32 0.88 -8.00 -2.06
C VAL A 32 -0.38 -7.21 -2.37
N VAL A 33 -1.50 -7.60 -1.76
CA VAL A 33 -2.77 -6.87 -1.79
C VAL A 33 -3.21 -6.62 -0.36
N ILE A 34 -3.48 -5.36 -0.03
CA ILE A 34 -4.00 -4.96 1.28
C ILE A 34 -5.40 -4.38 1.10
N THR A 35 -6.38 -4.96 1.79
CA THR A 35 -7.76 -4.47 1.79
C THR A 35 -8.07 -3.79 3.10
N ALA A 36 -8.78 -2.65 3.05
CA ALA A 36 -9.25 -1.95 4.23
C ALA A 36 -10.76 -1.68 4.14
N PRO A 37 -11.50 -1.73 5.26
CA PRO A 37 -12.95 -1.52 5.28
C PRO A 37 -13.38 -0.07 5.00
N THR A 38 -12.50 0.91 5.16
CA THR A 38 -12.81 2.33 4.93
C THR A 38 -11.74 3.02 4.09
N ARG A 39 -12.13 4.12 3.42
CA ARG A 39 -11.23 4.92 2.58
C ARG A 39 -10.14 5.59 3.41
N GLU A 40 -10.50 6.10 4.58
CA GLU A 40 -9.59 6.75 5.52
C GLU A 40 -8.50 5.77 5.96
N LEU A 41 -8.87 4.53 6.28
CA LEU A 41 -7.92 3.50 6.69
C LEU A 41 -7.04 3.05 5.52
N ALA A 42 -7.59 2.88 4.31
CA ALA A 42 -6.81 2.59 3.11
C ALA A 42 -5.75 3.67 2.84
N ASN A 43 -6.12 4.94 2.99
CA ASN A 43 -5.22 6.07 2.80
C ASN A 43 -4.12 6.13 3.88
N GLN A 44 -4.47 5.85 5.14
CA GLN A 44 -3.47 5.77 6.23
C GLN A 44 -2.45 4.67 5.97
N ILE A 45 -2.91 3.47 5.60
CA ILE A 45 -2.03 2.33 5.27
C ILE A 45 -1.12 2.68 4.08
N PHE A 46 -1.68 3.28 3.03
CA PHE A 46 -0.93 3.67 1.84
C PHE A 46 0.18 4.68 2.14
N LYS A 47 -0.13 5.71 2.93
CA LYS A 47 0.86 6.73 3.35
C LYS A 47 1.99 6.12 4.16
N GLU A 48 1.66 5.17 5.04
CA GLU A 48 2.65 4.46 5.84
C GLU A 48 3.56 3.58 4.97
N ALA A 49 2.97 2.81 4.05
CA ALA A 49 3.72 2.00 3.11
C ALA A 49 4.70 2.84 2.27
N GLN A 50 4.28 4.02 1.78
CA GLN A 50 5.17 4.94 1.06
C GLN A 50 6.33 5.44 1.93
N THR A 51 6.07 5.71 3.21
CA THR A 51 7.10 6.18 4.15
C THR A 51 8.13 5.09 4.40
N ILE A 52 7.70 3.84 4.58
CA ILE A 52 8.58 2.69 4.74
C ILE A 52 9.41 2.46 3.46
N LEU A 53 8.78 2.42 2.29
CA LEU A 53 9.45 2.20 1.00
C LEU A 53 10.54 3.23 0.73
N LYS A 54 10.28 4.50 1.02
CA LYS A 54 11.27 5.58 0.85
C LYS A 54 12.52 5.42 1.72
N ASN A 55 12.37 4.83 2.92
CA ASN A 55 13.45 4.70 3.89
C ASN A 55 14.19 3.35 3.82
N ALA A 56 13.52 2.27 3.37
CA ALA A 56 14.05 0.92 3.40
C ALA A 56 14.96 0.60 2.20
N SER A 57 14.59 1.06 0.99
CA SER A 57 15.35 0.78 -0.22
C SER A 57 15.25 1.95 -1.20
N PRO A 58 16.13 2.97 -1.11
CA PRO A 58 16.15 4.08 -2.08
C PRO A 58 16.47 3.62 -3.51
N GLU A 59 17.16 2.49 -3.63
CA GLU A 59 17.67 1.92 -4.88
C GLU A 59 16.65 1.00 -5.61
N GLU A 60 15.66 0.45 -4.89
CA GLU A 60 14.73 -0.56 -5.41
C GLU A 60 13.39 0.07 -5.76
N GLU A 61 12.98 -0.01 -7.03
CA GLU A 61 11.76 0.65 -7.54
C GLU A 61 10.48 -0.14 -7.19
N ILE A 62 10.17 -0.27 -5.90
CA ILE A 62 8.91 -0.90 -5.45
C ILE A 62 7.76 0.11 -5.58
N LYS A 63 6.80 -0.18 -6.46
CA LYS A 63 5.65 0.69 -6.76
C LYS A 63 4.43 0.31 -5.92
N ALA A 64 3.95 1.24 -5.08
CA ALA A 64 2.67 1.10 -4.39
C ALA A 64 1.57 1.87 -5.13
N LYS A 65 0.41 1.24 -5.33
CA LYS A 65 -0.81 1.88 -5.87
C LYS A 65 -1.99 1.63 -4.92
N SER A 66 -2.75 2.68 -4.62
CA SER A 66 -3.99 2.58 -3.86
C SER A 66 -5.19 2.75 -4.79
N PHE A 67 -6.12 1.81 -4.73
CA PHE A 67 -7.40 1.86 -5.44
C PHE A 67 -8.49 2.05 -4.40
N THR A 68 -8.96 3.28 -4.24
CA THR A 68 -10.15 3.55 -3.42
C THR A 68 -11.35 3.68 -4.35
N LEU A 69 -12.45 3.03 -3.99
CA LEU A 69 -13.72 3.21 -4.70
C LEU A 69 -14.19 4.64 -4.41
N ALA A 70 -13.82 5.59 -5.26
CA ALA A 70 -14.49 6.86 -5.31
C ALA A 70 -15.86 6.61 -5.94
N GLU A 71 -16.92 7.19 -5.37
CA GLU A 71 -18.13 7.41 -6.16
C GLU A 71 -17.71 8.03 -7.48
N ARG A 72 -18.26 7.50 -8.59
CA ARG A 72 -17.86 7.79 -9.96
C ARG A 72 -17.65 9.30 -10.18
N THR A 73 -16.42 9.78 -10.07
CA THR A 73 -16.04 11.00 -10.77
C THR A 73 -15.65 10.58 -12.17
N SER A 74 -16.52 10.99 -13.09
CA SER A 74 -16.47 10.78 -14.52
C SER A 74 -15.08 10.65 -15.14
N ARG A 75 -15.02 9.75 -16.13
CA ARG A 75 -14.15 9.82 -17.32
C ARG A 75 -13.62 11.25 -17.53
N ASN A 76 -12.31 11.40 -17.67
CA ASN A 76 -11.64 12.03 -18.83
C ASN A 76 -10.23 12.59 -18.50
N GLN A 77 -9.27 11.76 -18.07
CA GLN A 77 -7.85 12.18 -18.05
C GLN A 77 -6.87 11.13 -18.60
N PHE A 78 -7.34 10.23 -19.46
CA PHE A 78 -6.47 9.46 -20.36
C PHE A 78 -6.78 9.87 -21.81
N LYS A 79 -6.35 11.08 -22.17
CA LYS A 79 -6.15 11.53 -23.56
C LYS A 79 -5.43 12.89 -23.57
N SER A 80 -4.12 12.89 -23.72
CA SER A 80 -3.39 13.51 -24.85
C SER A 80 -1.90 13.32 -24.66
#